data_AF-A0A1Q3DDF2-F1
#
_entry.id   AF-A0A1Q3DDF2-F1
#
_cell.length_a   1.000
_cell.length_b   1.000
_cell.length_c   1.000
_cell.angle_alpha   90.00
_cell.angle_beta   90.00
_cell.angle_gamma   90.00
#
_symmetry.space_group_name_H-M   'P 1'
#
loop_
_entity.id
_entity.type
_entity.pdbx_description
1 polymer ?
#
loop_
_entity_poly.entity_id
_entity_poly.type
_entity_poly.pdbx_seq_one_letter_code
_entity_poly.pdbx_strand_id
1 'polypeptide(L)'
;YNYFDHVQAWHNTLLFQNIEDKHSLFFCLDKTFNSKQIIPYWFMDWWTFYGPNQDILPPSVEEALDTFASNTEDIPFCPIMASFFIHCKLSWIMYWDYTIEEAPRTLPTLHRQSWTKRWNKY
;
A
#
# COMPACT_ATOMS: atom_id res chain seq x y z
N TYR A 1 20.40 1.93 -14.89
CA TYR A 1 18.95 2.05 -14.73
C TYR A 1 18.63 3.48 -14.35
N ASN A 2 17.66 4.08 -15.01
CA ASN A 2 17.15 5.42 -14.74
C ASN A 2 15.90 5.34 -13.85
N TYR A 3 15.34 6.50 -13.50
CA TYR A 3 14.13 6.59 -12.67
C TYR A 3 12.95 5.81 -13.24
N PHE A 4 12.68 5.91 -14.54
CA PHE A 4 11.55 5.24 -15.19
C PHE A 4 11.73 3.72 -15.20
N ASP A 5 12.96 3.22 -15.32
CA ASP A 5 13.24 1.78 -15.20
C ASP A 5 12.80 1.26 -13.82
N HIS A 6 13.04 2.03 -12.74
CA HIS A 6 12.63 1.66 -11.39
C HIS A 6 11.11 1.69 -11.22
N VAL A 7 10.44 2.72 -11.76
CA VAL A 7 8.96 2.81 -11.72
C VAL A 7 8.34 1.61 -12.45
N GLN A 8 8.85 1.29 -13.64
CA GLN A 8 8.35 0.16 -14.43
C GLN A 8 8.61 -1.18 -13.74
N ALA A 9 9.81 -1.37 -13.19
CA ALA A 9 10.15 -2.60 -12.45
C ALA A 9 9.24 -2.79 -11.23
N TRP A 10 8.95 -1.72 -10.50
CA TRP A 10 8.02 -1.76 -9.37
C TRP A 10 6.62 -2.17 -9.82
N HIS A 11 6.07 -1.49 -10.83
CA HIS A 11 4.75 -1.78 -11.36
C HIS A 11 4.62 -3.24 -11.82
N ASN A 12 5.62 -3.74 -12.56
CA ASN A 12 5.63 -5.10 -13.08
C ASN A 12 5.75 -6.16 -11.98
N THR A 13 6.47 -5.88 -10.90
CA THR A 13 6.60 -6.80 -9.75
C THR A 13 5.23 -7.13 -9.14
N LEU A 14 4.32 -6.15 -9.15
CA LEU A 14 2.96 -6.28 -8.61
C LEU A 14 1.96 -6.90 -9.59
N LEU A 15 2.35 -7.05 -10.85
CA LEU A 15 1.57 -7.71 -11.90
C LEU A 15 2.10 -9.10 -12.24
N PHE A 16 3.15 -9.55 -11.56
CA PHE A 16 3.66 -10.90 -11.74
C PHE A 16 2.55 -11.90 -11.41
N GLN A 17 2.43 -12.93 -12.24
CA GLN A 17 1.47 -14.02 -12.10
C GLN A 17 2.25 -15.32 -11.89
N ASN A 18 2.11 -15.92 -10.72
CA ASN A 18 2.60 -17.28 -10.48
C ASN A 18 1.55 -18.34 -10.83
N ILE A 19 1.93 -19.60 -10.71
CA ILE A 19 1.05 -20.76 -11.02
C ILE A 19 -0.23 -20.76 -10.17
N GLU A 20 -0.22 -20.09 -9.01
CA GLU A 20 -1.35 -20.01 -8.10
C GLU A 20 -2.18 -18.72 -8.26
N ASP A 21 -1.77 -17.80 -9.15
CA ASP A 21 -2.32 -16.45 -9.33
C ASP A 21 -2.49 -15.68 -8.01
N LYS A 22 -1.56 -15.87 -7.07
CA LYS A 22 -1.62 -15.33 -5.70
C LYS A 22 -0.29 -14.76 -5.26
N HIS A 23 -0.29 -13.57 -4.68
CA HIS A 23 0.94 -12.93 -4.22
C HIS A 23 0.81 -12.32 -2.84
N SER A 24 1.83 -12.54 -2.01
CA SER A 24 2.02 -11.87 -0.73
C SER A 24 3.32 -11.08 -0.77
N LEU A 25 3.28 -9.80 -0.45
CA LEU A 25 4.45 -8.94 -0.32
C LEU A 25 4.53 -8.35 1.08
N PHE A 26 5.73 -8.37 1.64
CA PHE A 26 6.04 -7.73 2.91
C PHE A 26 6.74 -6.40 2.64
N PHE A 27 6.16 -5.32 3.14
CA PHE A 27 6.69 -3.97 3.01
C PHE A 27 7.30 -3.52 4.33
N CYS A 28 8.58 -3.14 4.27
CA CYS A 28 9.30 -2.51 5.36
C CYS A 28 9.87 -1.19 4.85
N LEU A 29 9.63 -0.13 5.60
CA LEU A 29 10.27 1.15 5.32
C LEU A 29 11.66 1.15 5.95
N ASP A 30 12.65 1.64 5.21
CA ASP A 30 13.99 1.81 5.73
C ASP A 30 13.95 2.73 6.97
N LYS A 31 14.50 2.23 8.09
CA LYS A 31 14.55 2.94 9.37
C LYS A 31 15.38 4.22 9.29
N THR A 32 16.30 4.29 8.34
CA THR A 32 17.16 5.46 8.09
C THR A 32 16.54 6.48 7.14
N PHE A 33 15.40 6.14 6.52
CA PHE A 33 14.73 7.02 5.55
C PHE A 33 14.25 8.32 6.21
N ASN A 34 14.70 9.46 5.69
CA ASN A 34 14.28 10.77 6.15
C ASN A 34 12.84 11.05 5.70
N SER A 35 11.89 11.06 6.64
CA SER A 35 10.46 11.29 6.35
C SER A 35 10.15 12.68 5.81
N LYS A 36 11.11 13.62 5.82
CA LYS A 36 10.96 14.96 5.22
C LYS A 36 11.33 14.99 3.74
N GLN A 37 11.84 13.90 3.18
CA GLN A 37 12.12 13.81 1.74
C GLN A 37 10.82 13.77 0.94
N ILE A 38 10.87 14.31 -0.27
CA ILE A 38 9.76 14.26 -1.22
C ILE A 38 9.54 12.79 -1.60
N ILE A 39 8.33 12.30 -1.34
CA ILE A 39 7.94 10.97 -1.76
C ILE A 39 7.54 11.02 -3.24
N PRO A 40 8.01 10.08 -4.08
CA PRO A 40 7.65 10.07 -5.49
C PRO A 40 6.14 9.95 -5.73
N TYR A 41 5.59 10.73 -6.65
CA TYR A 41 4.15 10.71 -6.96
C TYR A 41 3.63 9.34 -7.38
N TRP A 42 4.39 8.57 -8.16
CA TRP A 42 3.97 7.21 -8.55
C TRP A 42 3.78 6.28 -7.35
N PHE A 43 4.52 6.50 -6.25
CA PHE A 43 4.36 5.72 -5.04
C PHE A 43 3.07 6.11 -4.31
N MET A 44 2.71 7.41 -4.32
CA MET A 44 1.43 7.88 -3.79
C MET A 44 0.26 7.37 -4.61
N ASP A 45 0.34 7.42 -5.94
CA ASP A 45 -0.66 6.81 -6.83
C ASP A 45 -0.81 5.32 -6.52
N TRP A 46 0.30 4.59 -6.38
CA TRP A 46 0.28 3.18 -5.96
C TRP A 46 -0.41 2.98 -4.60
N TRP A 47 -0.08 3.82 -3.62
CA TRP A 47 -0.67 3.74 -2.28
C TRP A 47 -2.18 3.83 -2.31
N THR A 48 -2.77 4.65 -3.19
CA THR A 48 -4.23 4.78 -3.28
C THR A 48 -4.95 3.47 -3.63
N PHE A 49 -4.31 2.56 -4.35
CA PHE A 49 -4.90 1.29 -4.76
C PHE A 49 -4.51 0.10 -3.87
N TYR A 50 -3.30 0.14 -3.31
CA TYR A 50 -2.67 -1.03 -2.69
C TYR A 50 -2.11 -0.76 -1.30
N GLY A 51 -2.13 0.50 -0.86
CA GLY A 51 -1.73 0.89 0.47
C GLY A 51 -2.69 0.36 1.54
N PRO A 52 -2.23 0.24 2.78
CA PRO A 52 -3.06 0.02 3.95
C PRO A 52 -4.22 1.01 4.08
N ASN A 53 -5.37 0.49 4.49
CA ASN A 53 -6.49 1.30 4.96
C ASN A 53 -6.45 1.44 6.50
N GLN A 54 -7.35 2.26 7.07
CA GLN A 54 -7.37 2.51 8.51
C GLN A 54 -7.77 1.25 9.32
N ASP A 55 -8.61 0.38 8.74
CA ASP A 55 -9.16 -0.81 9.42
C ASP A 55 -8.10 -1.81 9.93
N ILE A 56 -6.87 -1.75 9.41
CA ILE A 56 -5.79 -2.62 9.88
C ILE A 56 -5.09 -2.09 11.15
N LEU A 57 -5.42 -0.88 11.58
CA LEU A 57 -4.82 -0.25 12.74
C LEU A 57 -5.56 -0.67 14.02
N PRO A 58 -4.84 -1.03 15.10
CA PRO A 58 -5.47 -1.18 16.41
C PRO A 58 -5.83 0.21 16.97
N PRO A 59 -6.79 0.29 17.93
CA PRO A 59 -7.30 1.56 18.44
C PRO A 59 -6.20 2.54 18.92
N SER A 60 -5.18 2.04 19.61
CA SER A 60 -4.08 2.89 20.10
C SER A 60 -3.24 3.54 19.00
N VAL A 61 -3.23 2.96 17.79
CA VAL A 61 -2.52 3.53 16.64
C VAL A 61 -3.43 4.40 15.79
N GLU A 62 -4.73 4.17 15.82
CA GLU A 62 -5.72 5.11 15.26
C GLU A 62 -5.70 6.44 16.04
N GLU A 63 -5.67 6.40 17.37
CA GLU A 63 -5.52 7.63 18.19
C GLU A 63 -4.22 8.39 17.86
N ALA A 64 -3.13 7.66 17.59
CA ALA A 64 -1.87 8.24 17.17
C ALA A 64 -1.95 8.84 15.76
N LEU A 65 -2.71 8.20 14.85
CA LEU A 65 -2.98 8.73 13.51
C LEU A 65 -3.79 10.02 13.59
N ASP A 66 -4.83 10.09 14.43
CA ASP A 66 -5.65 11.29 14.61
C ASP A 66 -4.83 12.45 15.18
N THR A 67 -3.97 12.14 16.16
CA THR A 67 -3.02 13.12 16.70
C THR A 67 -2.05 13.58 15.62
N PHE A 68 -1.50 12.67 14.83
CA PHE A 68 -0.59 13.00 13.73
C PHE A 68 -1.27 13.87 12.68
N ALA A 69 -2.48 13.52 12.24
CA ALA A 69 -3.28 14.27 11.28
C ALA A 69 -3.58 15.69 11.77
N SER A 70 -3.92 15.85 13.04
CA SER A 70 -4.23 17.17 13.63
C SER A 70 -3.01 18.10 13.73
N ASN A 71 -1.80 17.54 13.68
CA ASN A 71 -0.53 18.29 13.83
C ASN A 71 0.30 18.32 12.54
N THR A 72 -0.22 17.79 11.44
CA THR A 72 0.48 17.73 10.16
C THR A 72 -0.29 18.54 9.13
N GLU A 73 0.41 19.41 8.40
CA GLU A 73 -0.19 20.14 7.29
C GLU A 73 -0.62 19.16 6.20
N ASP A 74 -1.77 19.43 5.57
CA ASP A 74 -2.25 18.63 4.46
C ASP A 74 -1.30 18.76 3.26
N ILE A 75 -0.74 17.64 2.82
CA ILE A 75 0.20 17.60 1.70
C ILE A 75 -0.61 17.18 0.47
N PRO A 76 -0.73 18.05 -0.56
CA PRO A 76 -1.47 17.72 -1.77
C PRO A 76 -1.01 16.38 -2.36
N PHE A 77 -1.99 15.52 -2.69
CA PHE A 77 -1.78 14.20 -3.29
C PHE A 77 -1.02 13.18 -2.42
N CYS A 78 -0.87 13.45 -1.11
CA CYS A 78 -0.26 12.51 -0.17
C CYS A 78 -1.29 12.12 0.91
N PRO A 79 -1.88 10.91 0.83
CA PRO A 79 -2.82 10.46 1.85
C PRO A 79 -2.21 10.51 3.24
N ILE A 80 -2.95 11.02 4.24
CA ILE A 80 -2.44 11.14 5.62
C ILE A 80 -1.96 9.80 6.19
N MET A 81 -2.64 8.71 5.81
CA MET A 81 -2.24 7.33 6.13
C MET A 81 -0.84 6.99 5.58
N ALA A 82 -0.53 7.38 4.34
CA ALA A 82 0.79 7.14 3.74
C ALA A 82 1.87 7.91 4.52
N SER A 83 1.62 9.20 4.78
CA SER A 83 2.50 10.05 5.59
C SER A 83 2.77 9.45 6.97
N PHE A 84 1.71 8.98 7.64
CA PHE A 84 1.81 8.37 8.96
C PHE A 84 2.64 7.08 8.94
N PHE A 85 2.39 6.17 7.99
CA PHE A 85 3.18 4.94 7.86
C PHE A 85 4.65 5.23 7.56
N ILE A 86 4.94 6.22 6.71
CA ILE A 86 6.30 6.67 6.38
C ILE A 86 6.99 7.31 7.58
N HIS A 87 6.26 8.10 8.37
CA HIS A 87 6.76 8.75 9.57
C HIS A 87 7.07 7.73 10.67
N CYS A 88 6.11 6.86 10.99
CA CYS A 88 6.21 5.85 12.04
C CYS A 88 6.97 4.58 11.63
N LYS A 89 7.40 4.47 10.36
CA LYS A 89 8.09 3.29 9.80
C LYS A 89 7.29 2.01 9.98
N LEU A 90 5.98 2.09 9.82
CA LEU A 90 5.11 0.94 9.99
C LEU A 90 5.31 -0.04 8.83
N SER A 91 5.39 -1.32 9.18
CA SER A 91 5.49 -2.40 8.20
C SER A 91 4.13 -3.07 8.04
N TRP A 92 3.88 -3.60 6.84
CA TRP A 92 2.62 -4.28 6.54
C TRP A 92 2.85 -5.38 5.52
N ILE A 93 1.90 -6.30 5.47
CA ILE A 93 1.78 -7.31 4.43
C ILE A 93 0.65 -6.88 3.51
N MET A 94 0.90 -6.94 2.21
CA MET A 94 -0.11 -6.86 1.17
C MET A 94 -0.28 -8.26 0.57
N TYR A 95 -1.52 -8.67 0.37
CA TYR A 95 -1.85 -9.90 -0.34
C TYR A 95 -2.86 -9.57 -1.44
N TRP A 96 -2.77 -10.24 -2.57
CA TRP A 96 -3.85 -10.22 -3.56
C TRP A 96 -4.02 -11.57 -4.22
N ASP A 97 -5.25 -11.80 -4.65
CA ASP A 97 -5.65 -12.93 -5.48
C ASP A 97 -6.69 -12.51 -6.51
N TYR A 98 -7.09 -13.47 -7.34
CA TYR A 98 -8.12 -13.25 -8.34
C TYR A 98 -9.36 -14.09 -8.03
N THR A 99 -10.51 -13.44 -8.13
CA THR A 99 -11.83 -14.05 -8.06
C THR A 99 -12.51 -13.91 -9.40
N ILE A 100 -13.14 -14.99 -9.88
CA ILE A 100 -13.95 -14.95 -11.10
C ILE A 100 -15.39 -14.63 -10.68
N GLU A 101 -15.92 -13.55 -11.21
CA GLU A 101 -17.34 -13.21 -11.04
C GLU A 101 -18.10 -13.71 -12.27
N GLU A 102 -19.06 -14.59 -12.03
CA GLU A 102 -19.96 -15.13 -13.06
C GLU A 102 -21.38 -14.64 -12.80
N ALA A 103 -21.98 -13.98 -13.80
CA ALA A 103 -23.37 -13.59 -13.77
C ALA A 103 -24.12 -14.13 -15.01
N PRO A 104 -25.42 -14.48 -14.90
CA PRO A 104 -26.18 -14.98 -16.03
C PRO A 104 -26.23 -13.97 -17.17
N ARG A 105 -25.82 -14.40 -18.38
CA ARG A 105 -25.80 -13.60 -19.64
C ARG A 105 -24.69 -12.54 -19.74
N THR A 106 -23.66 -12.58 -18.90
CA THR A 106 -22.44 -11.78 -19.06
C THR A 106 -21.21 -12.68 -19.20
N LEU A 107 -20.15 -12.15 -19.83
CA LEU A 107 -18.86 -12.85 -19.84
C LEU A 107 -18.30 -12.91 -18.41
N PRO A 108 -17.67 -14.03 -18.01
CA PRO A 108 -16.96 -14.11 -16.73
C PRO A 108 -15.92 -12.98 -16.64
N THR A 109 -15.91 -12.27 -15.51
CA THR A 109 -14.96 -11.18 -15.29
C THR A 109 -13.97 -11.58 -14.21
N LEU A 110 -12.68 -11.33 -14.47
CA LEU A 110 -11.62 -11.57 -13.52
C LEU A 110 -11.44 -10.33 -12.65
N HIS A 111 -11.70 -10.46 -11.35
CA HIS A 111 -11.55 -9.40 -10.38
C HIS A 111 -10.33 -9.69 -9.51
N ARG A 112 -9.44 -8.72 -9.39
CA ARG A 112 -8.36 -8.80 -8.40
C ARG A 112 -8.85 -8.28 -7.07
N GLN A 113 -8.78 -9.10 -6.03
CA GLN A 113 -9.06 -8.70 -4.66
C GLN A 113 -7.74 -8.53 -3.91
N SER A 114 -7.66 -7.47 -3.11
CA SER A 114 -6.46 -7.16 -2.32
C SER A 114 -6.81 -7.02 -0.85
N TRP A 115 -5.87 -7.43 -0.01
CA TRP A 115 -5.95 -7.32 1.43
C TRP A 115 -4.65 -6.76 1.97
N THR A 116 -4.75 -6.06 3.08
CA THR A 116 -3.59 -5.60 3.82
C THR A 116 -3.70 -6.05 5.26
N LYS A 117 -2.56 -6.28 5.89
CA LYS A 117 -2.47 -6.62 7.30
C LYS A 117 -1.26 -5.93 7.91
N ARG A 118 -1.45 -5.27 9.04
CA ARG A 118 -0.35 -4.64 9.75
C ARG A 118 0.63 -5.70 10.24
N TRP A 119 1.91 -5.45 10.07
CA TRP A 119 2.95 -6.28 10.65
C TRP A 119 3.42 -5.67 11.98
N ASN A 120 3.10 -6.33 13.08
CA ASN A 120 3.40 -5.87 14.45
C ASN A 120 4.37 -6.79 15.20
N LYS A 121 5.01 -7.75 14.51
CA LYS A 121 6.02 -8.63 15.12
C LYS A 121 7.38 -7.94 15.07
N TYR A 122 7.71 -7.21 16.14
CA TYR A 122 9.05 -6.74 16.48
C TYR A 122 9.24 -6.81 18.00
#